data_AF-A0A4Q7XGT0-F1
#
_entry.id   AF-A0A4Q7XGT0-F1
#
_cell.length_a   1.000
_cell.length_b   1.000
_cell.length_c   1.000
_cell.angle_alpha   90.00
_cell.angle_beta   90.00
_cell.angle_gamma   90.00
#
_symmetry.space_group_name_H-M   'P 1'
#
loop_
_entity.id
_entity.type
_entity.pdbx_description
1 polymer ?
#
loop_
_entity_poly.entity_id
_entity_poly.type
_entity_poly.pdbx_seq_one_letter_code
_entity_poly.pdbx_strand_id
1 'polypeptide(L)'
;MTDAARRTVRTAVQTVLALAAGAPLIIDAADIPQTATGVGVVLAVAAGITRVMALPVVDGLLPRWLRTASHRDDELLALDRTDKGAAE
;
A
#
# COMPACT_ATOMS: atom_id res chain seq x y z
N MET A 1 12.77 -16.15 2.00
CA MET A 1 11.54 -15.46 2.46
C MET A 1 11.37 -15.77 3.94
N THR A 2 11.26 -14.76 4.80
CA THR A 2 11.10 -14.95 6.26
C THR A 2 9.66 -15.34 6.60
N ASP A 3 9.49 -16.27 7.55
CA ASP A 3 8.18 -16.79 7.97
C ASP A 3 7.23 -15.71 8.50
N ALA A 4 7.79 -14.68 9.14
CA ALA A 4 7.02 -13.53 9.63
C ALA A 4 6.30 -12.80 8.48
N ALA A 5 6.98 -12.56 7.35
CA ALA A 5 6.38 -11.88 6.19
C ALA A 5 5.28 -12.73 5.56
N ARG A 6 5.52 -14.05 5.42
CA ARG A 6 4.52 -14.99 4.91
C ARG A 6 3.27 -15.03 5.81
N ARG A 7 3.45 -14.95 7.12
CA ARG A 7 2.35 -14.94 8.09
C ARG A 7 1.53 -13.67 8.02
N THR A 8 2.18 -12.50 7.97
CA THR A 8 1.50 -11.21 7.84
C THR A 8 0.68 -11.12 6.56
N VAL A 9 1.25 -11.55 5.43
CA VAL A 9 0.54 -11.57 4.13
C VAL A 9 -0.68 -12.49 4.21
N ARG A 10 -0.53 -13.69 4.78
CA ARG A 10 -1.66 -14.63 4.92
C ARG A 10 -2.78 -14.04 5.78
N THR A 11 -2.44 -13.41 6.90
CA THR A 11 -3.43 -12.75 7.77
C THR A 11 -4.14 -11.61 7.04
N ALA A 12 -3.40 -10.76 6.33
CA ALA A 12 -3.99 -9.64 5.59
C ALA A 12 -4.95 -10.13 4.49
N VAL A 13 -4.53 -11.12 3.69
CA VAL A 13 -5.37 -11.71 2.64
C VAL A 13 -6.61 -12.36 3.25
N GLN A 14 -6.46 -13.09 4.36
CA GLN A 14 -7.57 -13.73 5.05
C GLN A 14 -8.58 -12.70 5.60
N THR A 15 -8.12 -11.59 6.18
CA THR A 15 -8.99 -10.52 6.68
C THR A 15 -9.74 -9.82 5.55
N VAL A 16 -9.06 -9.52 4.43
CA VAL A 16 -9.71 -8.93 3.24
C VAL A 16 -10.77 -9.86 2.67
N LEU A 17 -10.46 -11.16 2.54
CA LEU A 17 -11.42 -12.15 2.08
C LEU A 17 -12.62 -12.29 3.04
N ALA A 18 -12.38 -12.28 4.34
CA ALA A 18 -13.45 -12.33 5.34
C ALA A 18 -14.37 -11.10 5.25
N LEU A 19 -13.81 -9.90 5.11
CA LEU A 19 -14.58 -8.66 4.91
C LEU A 19 -15.34 -8.67 3.57
N ALA A 20 -14.70 -9.12 2.49
CA ALA A 20 -15.34 -9.24 1.18
C ALA A 20 -16.48 -10.26 1.18
N ALA A 21 -16.33 -11.38 1.91
CA ALA A 21 -17.37 -12.39 2.07
C ALA A 21 -18.52 -11.94 2.99
N GLY A 22 -18.26 -11.04 3.95
CA GLY A 22 -19.27 -10.43 4.82
C GLY A 22 -20.02 -9.26 4.18
N ALA A 23 -19.43 -8.61 3.17
CA ALA A 23 -20.01 -7.45 2.49
C ALA A 23 -21.43 -7.71 1.91
N PRO A 24 -21.75 -8.86 1.27
CA PRO A 24 -23.09 -9.14 0.75
C PRO A 24 -24.17 -9.07 1.81
N LEU A 25 -23.92 -9.62 3.00
CA LEU A 25 -24.88 -9.58 4.12
C LEU A 25 -25.13 -8.16 4.62
N ILE A 26 -24.10 -7.31 4.62
CA ILE A 26 -24.21 -5.90 5.01
C ILE A 26 -25.00 -5.12 3.96
N ILE A 27 -24.80 -5.42 2.67
CA ILE A 27 -25.49 -4.78 1.54
C ILE A 27 -26.97 -5.14 1.54
N ASP A 28 -27.26 -6.42 1.74
CA ASP A 28 -28.62 -6.96 1.79
C ASP A 28 -29.40 -6.38 2.98
N ALA A 29 -28.76 -6.26 4.14
CA ALA A 29 -29.36 -5.65 5.33
C ALA A 29 -29.54 -4.12 5.23
N ALA A 30 -28.79 -3.44 4.35
CA ALA A 30 -28.80 -1.98 4.23
C ALA A 30 -29.68 -1.47 3.07
N ASP A 31 -30.33 -2.36 2.30
CA ASP A 31 -31.19 -2.06 1.15
C ASP A 31 -30.51 -1.16 0.09
N ILE A 32 -29.19 -1.34 -0.09
CA ILE A 32 -28.37 -0.49 -0.97
C ILE A 32 -28.35 -1.06 -2.41
N PRO A 33 -28.58 -0.23 -3.45
CA PRO A 33 -28.50 -0.67 -4.84
C PRO A 33 -27.10 -1.24 -5.18
N GLN A 34 -27.07 -2.47 -5.70
CA GLN A 34 -25.87 -3.31 -5.88
C GLN A 34 -24.73 -2.65 -6.70
N THR A 35 -25.05 -1.68 -7.56
CA THR A 35 -24.07 -0.97 -8.38
C THR A 35 -23.11 -0.10 -7.56
N ALA A 36 -23.60 0.53 -6.48
CA ALA A 36 -22.76 1.35 -5.60
C ALA A 36 -21.78 0.47 -4.81
N THR A 37 -22.23 -0.70 -4.35
CA THR A 37 -21.36 -1.53 -3.53
C THR A 37 -20.33 -2.32 -4.32
N GLY A 38 -20.63 -2.71 -5.56
CA GLY A 38 -19.63 -3.30 -6.45
C GLY A 38 -18.41 -2.39 -6.59
N VAL A 39 -18.63 -1.08 -6.76
CA VAL A 39 -17.58 -0.06 -6.81
C VAL A 39 -16.90 0.10 -5.45
N GLY A 40 -17.66 0.12 -4.36
CA GLY A 40 -17.13 0.21 -2.99
C GLY A 40 -16.18 -0.94 -2.63
N VAL A 41 -16.51 -2.17 -3.03
CA VAL A 41 -15.65 -3.35 -2.81
C VAL A 41 -14.36 -3.25 -3.63
N VAL A 42 -14.46 -2.89 -4.92
CA VAL A 42 -13.28 -2.71 -5.78
C VAL A 42 -12.35 -1.61 -5.23
N LEU A 43 -12.91 -0.48 -4.80
CA LEU A 43 -12.15 0.60 -4.15
C LEU A 43 -11.53 0.16 -2.83
N ALA A 44 -12.24 -0.61 -2.01
CA ALA A 44 -11.70 -1.14 -0.75
C ALA A 44 -10.52 -2.09 -0.99
N VAL A 45 -10.62 -2.97 -2.00
CA VAL A 45 -9.52 -3.84 -2.42
C VAL A 45 -8.35 -3.01 -2.95
N ALA A 46 -8.60 -2.03 -3.81
CA ALA A 46 -7.56 -1.15 -4.35
C ALA A 46 -6.85 -0.38 -3.23
N ALA A 47 -7.59 0.20 -2.28
CA ALA A 47 -7.04 0.88 -1.11
C ALA A 47 -6.24 -0.07 -0.21
N GLY A 48 -6.71 -1.32 -0.05
CA GLY A 48 -5.99 -2.37 0.66
C GLY A 48 -4.63 -2.66 0.02
N ILE A 49 -4.59 -2.82 -1.30
CA ILE A 49 -3.35 -3.03 -2.07
C ILE A 49 -2.42 -1.81 -1.94
N THR A 50 -2.94 -0.59 -2.09
CA THR A 50 -2.18 0.65 -1.92
C THR A 50 -1.59 0.76 -0.51
N ARG A 51 -2.34 0.37 0.52
CA ARG A 51 -1.86 0.39 1.91
C ARG A 51 -0.79 -0.66 2.16
N VAL A 52 -0.90 -1.82 1.53
CA VAL A 52 0.14 -2.85 1.56
C VAL A 52 1.42 -2.33 0.90
N MET A 53 1.32 -1.71 -0.28
CA MET A 53 2.46 -1.09 -0.98
C MET A 53 3.10 0.05 -0.17
N ALA A 54 2.32 0.76 0.64
CA ALA A 54 2.84 1.82 1.52
C ALA A 54 3.55 1.31 2.78
N LEU A 55 3.56 0.00 3.06
CA LEU A 55 4.28 -0.54 4.22
C LEU A 55 5.79 -0.60 3.91
N PRO A 56 6.66 -0.09 4.80
CA PRO A 56 8.13 -0.14 4.62
C PRO A 56 8.69 -1.57 4.58
N VAL A 57 7.90 -2.56 5.01
CA VAL A 57 8.23 -3.98 4.87
C VAL A 57 8.26 -4.44 3.40
N VAL A 58 7.50 -3.77 2.52
CA VAL A 58 7.49 -4.06 1.08
C VAL A 58 8.73 -3.48 0.41
N ASP A 59 9.16 -2.28 0.78
CA ASP A 59 10.43 -1.70 0.33
C ASP A 59 11.64 -2.58 0.70
N GLY A 60 11.61 -3.23 1.87
CA GLY A 60 12.64 -4.19 2.28
C GLY A 60 12.68 -5.47 1.44
N LEU A 61 11.57 -5.84 0.80
CA LEU A 61 11.44 -7.02 -0.07
C LEU A 61 11.64 -6.70 -1.56
N LEU A 62 11.53 -5.43 -1.95
CA LEU A 62 11.68 -5.01 -3.34
C LEU A 62 13.17 -4.90 -3.76
N PRO A 63 13.51 -5.34 -5.00
CA PRO A 63 14.84 -5.15 -5.57
C PRO A 63 15.25 -3.66 -5.52
N ARG A 64 16.54 -3.38 -5.35
CA ARG A 64 17.08 -2.01 -5.19
C ARG A 64 16.60 -1.00 -6.25
N TRP A 65 16.21 -1.47 -7.43
CA TRP A 65 15.72 -0.68 -8.57
C TRP A 65 14.23 -0.30 -8.49
N LEU A 66 13.47 -0.88 -7.55
CA LEU A 66 12.04 -0.64 -7.36
C LEU A 66 11.69 0.05 -6.02
N ARG A 67 12.70 0.35 -5.18
CA ARG A 67 12.48 1.03 -3.89
C ARG A 67 12.22 2.50 -4.10
N THR A 68 11.28 3.05 -3.33
CA THR A 68 10.99 4.49 -3.32
C THR A 68 12.22 5.26 -2.83
N ALA A 69 12.69 6.19 -3.66
CA ALA A 69 14.02 6.80 -3.57
C ALA A 69 14.09 8.00 -2.61
N SER A 70 13.49 7.92 -1.42
CA SER A 70 13.56 9.01 -0.42
C SER A 70 15.02 9.38 -0.08
N HIS A 71 15.92 8.40 -0.05
CA HIS A 71 17.34 8.63 0.20
C HIS A 71 18.09 9.36 -0.92
N ARG A 72 17.62 9.24 -2.18
CA ARG A 72 18.25 9.90 -3.34
C ARG A 72 17.91 11.39 -3.37
N ASP A 73 16.69 11.76 -2.96
CA ASP A 73 16.26 13.16 -2.95
C ASP A 73 17.02 13.97 -1.88
N ASP A 74 17.31 13.38 -0.72
CA ASP A 74 18.14 14.00 0.33
C ASP A 74 19.59 14.24 -0.13
N GLU A 75 20.17 13.28 -0.86
CA GLU A 75 21.52 13.39 -1.41
C GLU A 75 21.59 14.46 -2.52
N LEU A 76 20.57 14.53 -3.38
CA LEU A 76 20.47 15.56 -4.43
C LEU A 76 20.30 16.97 -3.83
N LEU A 77 19.51 17.11 -2.77
CA LEU A 77 19.36 18.38 -2.05
C LEU A 77 20.64 18.81 -1.33
N ALA A 78 21.44 17.86 -0.84
CA ALA A 78 22.73 18.14 -0.24
C ALA A 78 23.77 18.62 -1.29
N LEU A 79 23.74 18.04 -2.49
CA LEU A 79 24.59 18.44 -3.61
C LEU A 79 24.21 19.83 -4.14
N ASP A 80 22.92 20.12 -4.32
CA ASP A 80 22.44 21.46 -4.74
C ASP A 80 22.85 22.57 -3.75
N ARG A 81 22.79 22.29 -2.45
CA ARG A 81 23.23 23.22 -1.40
C ARG A 81 24.74 23.47 -1.42
N THR A 82 25.51 22.44 -1.76
CA THR A 82 26.97 22.52 -1.86
C THR A 82 27.40 23.33 -3.09
N ASP A 83 26.70 23.14 -4.21
CA ASP A 83 26.94 23.87 -5.46
C ASP A 83 26.61 25.37 -5.31
N LYS A 84 25.49 25.70 -4.64
CA LYS A 84 25.14 27.09 -4.31
C LYS A 84 26.14 27.77 -3.38
N GLY A 85 26.64 27.07 -2.36
CA GLY A 85 27.63 27.62 -1.42
C GLY A 85 29.03 27.80 -2.03
N ALA A 86 29.31 27.19 -3.18
CA ALA A 86 30.57 27.37 -3.92
C ALA A 86 30.50 28.50 -4.96
N ALA A 87 29.31 29.03 -5.24
CA ALA A 87 29.07 30.13 -6.19
C ALA A 87 28.96 31.52 -5.54
N GLU A 88 28.92 31.59 -4.20
CA GLU A 88 29.07 32.82 -3.39
C GLU A 88 30.53 33.02 -2.93
#